data_AF-A0A7C6YF32-F1
#
_entry.id   AF-A0A7C6YF32-F1
#
_cell.length_a   1.000
_cell.length_b   1.000
_cell.length_c   1.000
_cell.angle_alpha   90.00
_cell.angle_beta   90.00
_cell.angle_gamma   90.00
#
_symmetry.space_group_name_H-M   'P 1'
#
loop_
_entity.id
_entity.type
_entity.pdbx_description
1 polymer ?
#
loop_
_entity_poly.entity_id
_entity_poly.type
_entity_poly.pdbx_seq_one_letter_code
_entity_poly.pdbx_strand_id
1 'polypeptide(L)'
;MSYAGTNKGGTEAILAAEELVLTGEEGAPDTAQVLTHLRQSVDRLMGEAALWDPETAARAFVQARGDLPEAVHVLRAHRSTLPRLAV
;
A
#
# COMPACT_ATOMS: atom_id res chain seq x y z
N MET A 1 -37.54 7.29 21.59
CA MET A 1 -36.67 7.29 20.39
C MET A 1 -35.26 6.92 20.86
N SER A 2 -34.93 5.63 20.89
CA SER A 2 -33.64 5.15 21.42
C SER A 2 -32.91 4.36 20.33
N TYR A 3 -31.96 5.00 19.66
CA TYR A 3 -30.92 4.27 18.92
C TYR A 3 -29.83 3.95 19.94
N ALA A 4 -29.84 2.74 20.46
CA ALA A 4 -28.79 2.24 21.35
C ALA A 4 -27.53 1.98 20.51
N GLY A 5 -26.65 2.97 20.41
CA GLY A 5 -25.33 2.85 19.79
C GLY A 5 -24.40 2.02 20.67
N THR A 6 -24.35 0.72 20.45
CA THR A 6 -23.11 -0.05 20.64
C THR A 6 -22.79 -0.70 19.29
N ASN A 7 -22.16 0.08 18.41
CA ASN A 7 -21.75 -0.33 17.07
C ASN A 7 -20.72 -1.49 17.15
N LYS A 8 -21.21 -2.73 17.26
CA LYS A 8 -20.37 -3.94 17.23
C LYS A 8 -20.06 -4.43 15.81
N GLY A 9 -20.83 -4.02 14.81
CA GLY A 9 -20.67 -4.49 13.43
C GLY A 9 -19.55 -3.81 12.63
N GLY A 10 -19.03 -2.65 13.08
CA GLY A 10 -18.04 -1.89 12.31
C GLY A 10 -16.71 -2.61 12.16
N THR A 11 -16.17 -3.15 13.25
CA THR A 11 -14.92 -3.93 13.21
C THR A 11 -15.06 -5.20 12.38
N GLU A 12 -16.18 -5.92 12.53
CA GLU A 12 -16.45 -7.13 11.74
C GLU A 12 -16.55 -6.81 10.24
N ALA A 13 -17.18 -5.69 9.87
CA ALA A 13 -17.25 -5.23 8.50
C ALA A 13 -15.87 -4.86 7.92
N ILE A 14 -15.00 -4.21 8.71
CA ILE A 14 -13.62 -3.89 8.30
C ILE A 14 -12.84 -5.18 8.04
N LEU A 15 -12.86 -6.13 8.97
CA LEU A 15 -12.15 -7.40 8.84
C LEU A 15 -12.65 -8.21 7.63
N ALA A 16 -13.96 -8.24 7.40
CA ALA A 16 -14.54 -8.89 6.23
C ALA A 16 -14.11 -8.21 4.91
N ALA A 17 -14.02 -6.88 4.90
CA ALA A 17 -13.53 -6.15 3.72
C ALA A 17 -12.05 -6.42 3.44
N GLU A 18 -11.21 -6.46 4.48
CA GLU A 18 -9.79 -6.82 4.36
C GLU A 18 -9.61 -8.24 3.79
N GLU A 19 -10.38 -9.20 4.27
CA GLU A 19 -10.36 -10.58 3.77
C GLU A 19 -10.74 -10.67 2.28
N LEU A 20 -11.75 -9.91 1.86
CA LEU A 20 -12.15 -9.84 0.44
C LEU A 20 -11.04 -9.29 -0.44
N VAL A 21 -10.28 -8.31 0.05
CA VAL A 21 -9.10 -7.80 -0.65
C VAL A 21 -8.06 -8.92 -0.76
N LEU A 22 -7.65 -9.52 0.37
CA LEU A 22 -6.59 -10.55 0.39
C LEU A 22 -6.89 -11.76 -0.49
N THR A 23 -8.13 -12.23 -0.51
CA THR A 23 -8.55 -13.42 -1.27
C THR A 23 -8.87 -13.16 -2.73
N GLY A 24 -9.20 -11.91 -3.11
CA GLY A 24 -9.58 -11.55 -4.47
C GLY A 24 -8.42 -11.37 -5.46
N GLU A 25 -7.18 -11.70 -5.10
CA GLU A 25 -5.99 -11.38 -5.89
C GLU A 25 -5.31 -12.59 -6.54
N GLU A 26 -5.89 -13.07 -7.64
CA GLU A 26 -5.21 -14.01 -8.52
C GLU A 26 -4.32 -13.26 -9.53
N GLY A 27 -3.06 -13.67 -9.66
CA GLY A 27 -2.17 -13.18 -10.71
C GLY A 27 -1.46 -11.84 -10.44
N ALA A 28 -1.37 -11.41 -9.18
CA ALA A 28 -0.56 -10.25 -8.81
C ALA A 28 0.91 -10.45 -9.25
N PRO A 29 1.56 -9.43 -9.84
CA PRO A 29 2.96 -9.54 -10.24
C PRO A 29 3.85 -9.63 -8.99
N ASP A 30 4.94 -10.38 -9.09
CA ASP A 30 5.99 -10.31 -8.07
C ASP A 30 6.77 -8.98 -8.17
N THR A 31 7.51 -8.65 -7.12
CA THR A 31 8.28 -7.40 -7.06
C THR A 31 9.35 -7.32 -8.15
N ALA A 32 9.94 -8.45 -8.56
CA ALA A 32 10.95 -8.49 -9.61
C ALA A 32 10.35 -8.18 -10.99
N GLN A 33 9.12 -8.64 -11.26
CA GLN A 33 8.36 -8.32 -12.45
C GLN A 33 8.03 -6.82 -12.49
N VAL A 34 7.63 -6.22 -11.36
CA VAL A 34 7.40 -4.77 -11.27
C VAL A 34 8.69 -3.99 -11.57
N LEU A 35 9.81 -4.38 -10.96
CA LEU A 35 11.12 -3.74 -11.20
C LEU A 35 11.61 -3.89 -12.66
N THR A 36 11.26 -4.99 -13.32
CA THR A 36 11.69 -5.28 -14.69
C THR A 36 10.80 -4.59 -15.72
N HIS A 37 9.49 -4.65 -15.54
CA HIS A 37 8.52 -4.26 -16.57
C HIS A 37 7.85 -2.91 -16.31
N LEU A 38 7.86 -2.41 -15.07
CA LEU A 38 7.11 -1.22 -14.65
C LEU A 38 8.01 -0.13 -14.06
N ARG A 39 9.24 0.03 -14.58
CA ARG A 39 10.23 0.99 -14.08
C ARG A 39 9.71 2.42 -13.94
N GLN A 40 8.92 2.90 -14.90
CA GLN A 40 8.35 4.25 -14.85
C GLN A 40 7.40 4.46 -13.68
N SER A 41 6.63 3.42 -13.32
CA SER A 41 5.78 3.44 -12.13
C SER A 41 6.64 3.50 -10.87
N VAL A 42 7.68 2.67 -10.79
CA VAL A 42 8.63 2.66 -9.66
C VAL A 42 9.30 4.02 -9.49
N ASP A 43 9.81 4.62 -10.58
CA ASP A 43 10.44 5.95 -10.58
C ASP A 43 9.48 7.03 -10.08
N ARG A 44 8.22 6.99 -10.54
CA ARG A 44 7.17 7.91 -10.10
C ARG A 44 6.87 7.74 -8.60
N LEU A 45 6.71 6.52 -8.12
CA LEU A 45 6.44 6.25 -6.70
C LEU A 45 7.56 6.78 -5.81
N MET A 46 8.82 6.52 -6.14
CA MET A 46 9.96 7.02 -5.38
C MET A 46 10.02 8.55 -5.37
N GLY A 47 9.81 9.17 -6.54
CA GLY A 47 9.81 10.62 -6.69
C GLY A 47 8.70 11.30 -5.88
N GLU A 48 7.48 10.79 -5.93
CA GLU A 48 6.36 11.35 -5.18
C GLU A 48 6.46 11.07 -3.67
N ALA A 49 6.95 9.90 -3.25
CA ALA A 49 7.09 9.56 -1.84
C ALA A 49 8.34 10.18 -1.18
N ALA A 50 9.30 10.65 -1.98
CA ALA A 50 10.63 11.08 -1.56
C ALA A 50 11.36 10.01 -0.73
N LEU A 51 11.27 8.75 -1.17
CA LEU A 51 12.02 7.61 -0.66
C LEU A 51 12.60 6.84 -1.86
N TRP A 52 13.91 6.97 -2.07
CA TRP A 52 14.63 6.38 -3.20
C TRP A 52 15.11 4.97 -2.88
N ASP A 53 14.18 4.03 -2.82
CA ASP A 53 14.45 2.60 -2.71
C ASP A 53 13.52 1.82 -3.65
N PRO A 54 14.03 1.35 -4.80
CA PRO A 54 13.22 0.69 -5.83
C PRO A 54 12.50 -0.56 -5.32
N GLU A 55 13.14 -1.35 -4.46
CA GLU A 55 12.55 -2.60 -3.96
C GLU A 55 11.37 -2.31 -3.04
N THR A 56 11.52 -1.36 -2.11
CA THR A 56 10.41 -0.93 -1.24
C THR A 56 9.29 -0.26 -2.03
N ALA A 57 9.61 0.52 -3.07
CA ALA A 57 8.60 1.10 -3.96
C ALA A 57 7.84 0.03 -4.77
N ALA A 58 8.53 -1.00 -5.29
CA ALA A 58 7.89 -2.13 -5.96
C ALA A 58 6.99 -2.93 -5.01
N ARG A 59 7.40 -3.13 -3.76
CA ARG A 59 6.55 -3.76 -2.72
C ARG A 59 5.30 -2.94 -2.45
N ALA A 60 5.42 -1.62 -2.34
CA ALA A 60 4.28 -0.73 -2.17
C ALA A 60 3.32 -0.80 -3.37
N PHE A 61 3.84 -0.89 -4.60
CA PHE A 61 3.04 -1.08 -5.81
C PHE A 61 2.22 -2.38 -5.76
N VAL A 62 2.86 -3.51 -5.38
CA VAL A 62 2.18 -4.81 -5.26
C VAL A 62 1.13 -4.76 -4.16
N GLN A 63 1.47 -4.22 -2.98
CA GLN A 63 0.52 -4.10 -1.85
C GLN A 63 -0.69 -3.24 -2.19
N ALA A 64 -0.49 -2.17 -2.97
CA ALA A 64 -1.55 -1.28 -3.44
C ALA A 64 -2.26 -1.79 -4.70
N ARG A 65 -1.95 -2.99 -5.18
CA ARG A 65 -2.60 -3.61 -6.36
C ARG A 65 -2.46 -2.77 -7.64
N GLY A 66 -1.32 -2.08 -7.74
CA GLY A 66 -1.04 -1.15 -8.83
C GLY A 66 -1.72 0.22 -8.74
N ASP A 67 -2.50 0.50 -7.68
CA ASP A 67 -3.01 1.84 -7.41
C ASP A 67 -1.84 2.76 -6.99
N LEU A 68 -1.45 3.66 -7.90
CA LEU A 68 -0.31 4.54 -7.69
C LEU A 68 -0.51 5.53 -6.53
N PRO A 69 -1.63 6.28 -6.44
CA PRO A 69 -1.94 7.10 -5.26
C PRO A 69 -1.82 6.33 -3.94
N GLU A 70 -2.38 5.13 -3.84
CA GLU A 70 -2.32 4.32 -2.62
C GLU A 70 -0.90 3.83 -2.33
N ALA A 71 -0.16 3.37 -3.35
CA ALA A 71 1.24 2.99 -3.20
C ALA A 71 2.11 4.15 -2.69
N VAL A 72 1.90 5.38 -3.20
CA VAL A 72 2.58 6.59 -2.68
C VAL A 72 2.19 6.84 -1.22
N HIS A 73 0.92 6.67 -0.86
CA HIS A 73 0.45 6.84 0.50
C HIS A 73 1.15 5.87 1.46
N VAL A 74 1.16 4.57 1.13
CA VAL A 74 1.85 3.52 1.89
C VAL A 74 3.35 3.80 2.00
N LEU A 75 4.01 4.20 0.90
CA LEU A 75 5.44 4.45 0.89
C LEU A 75 5.82 5.67 1.76
N ARG A 76 4.99 6.74 1.75
CA ARG A 76 5.15 7.89 2.65
C ARG A 76 4.91 7.52 4.11
N ALA A 77 3.91 6.69 4.38
CA ALA A 77 3.67 6.17 5.72
C ALA A 77 4.88 5.37 6.23
N HIS A 78 5.44 4.48 5.41
CA HIS A 78 6.66 3.74 5.74
C HIS A 78 7.84 4.68 6.02
N ARG A 79 8.11 5.64 5.12
CA ARG A 79 9.17 6.65 5.30
C ARG A 79 9.06 7.39 6.62
N SER A 80 7.84 7.68 7.09
CA SER A 80 7.61 8.39 8.36
C SER A 80 8.07 7.61 9.60
N THR A 81 8.21 6.29 9.47
CA THR A 81 8.71 5.39 10.53
C THR A 81 10.23 5.27 10.57
N LEU A 82 10.94 5.75 9.53
CA LEU A 82 12.38 5.61 9.41
C LEU A 82 13.12 6.77 10.13
N PRO A 83 14.24 6.48 10.82
CA PRO A 83 15.07 7.52 11.41
C PRO A 83 15.82 8.32 10.33
N ARG A 84 16.09 9.60 10.61
CA ARG A 84 16.97 10.44 9.77
C ARG A 84 18.40 10.28 10.23
N LEU A 85 19.21 9.57 9.45
CA LEU A 85 20.60 9.26 9.80
C LEU A 85 21.60 10.34 9.37
N ALA A 86 21.27 11.12 8.34
CA ALA A 86 22.11 12.18 7.78
C ALA A 86 21.24 13.28 7.12
N VAL A 87 21.88 14.39 6.71
CA VAL A 87 21.31 15.51 5.94
C VAL A 87 22.18 15.77 4.73
#